data_AF-A0A920A5H7-F1
#
_entry.id   AF-A0A920A5H7-F1
#
_cell.length_a   1.000
_cell.length_b   1.000
_cell.length_c   1.000
_cell.angle_alpha   90.00
_cell.angle_beta   90.00
_cell.angle_gamma   90.00
#
_symmetry.space_group_name_H-M   'P 1'
#
loop_
_entity.id
_entity.type
_entity.pdbx_description
1 polymer ?
#
loop_
_entity_poly.entity_id
_entity_poly.type
_entity_poly.pdbx_seq_one_letter_code
_entity_poly.pdbx_strand_id
1 'polypeptide(L)' 'MADKMNVKFGANEETVPSCYYEFAKRYPDSSGKTYQGFVTTSADKIFESTNK' A
#
# COMPACT_ATOMS: atom_id res chain seq x y z
N MET A 1 -3.22 2.02 -8.03
CA MET A 1 -2.34 3.19 -8.15
C MET A 1 -2.79 4.17 -7.08
N ALA A 2 -1.86 4.79 -6.35
CA ALA A 2 -2.22 5.77 -5.33
C ALA A 2 -2.81 7.03 -5.98
N ASP A 3 -3.77 7.64 -5.31
CA ASP A 3 -4.25 8.97 -5.69
C ASP A 3 -3.13 10.00 -5.50
N LYS A 4 -3.37 11.23 -5.95
CA LYS A 4 -2.43 12.33 -5.77
C LYS A 4 -3.08 13.43 -4.95
N MET A 5 -2.29 14.09 -4.11
CA MET A 5 -2.73 15.25 -3.34
C MET A 5 -1.67 16.34 -3.38
N ASN A 6 -2.12 17.59 -3.27
CA ASN A 6 -1.20 18.70 -3.12
C ASN A 6 -0.74 18.80 -1.67
N VAL A 7 0.57 18.97 -1.47
CA VAL A 7 1.21 19.13 -0.17
C VAL A 7 2.04 20.40 -0.19
N LYS A 8 1.91 21.19 0.87
CA LYS A 8 2.66 22.43 1.03
C LYS A 8 4.06 22.15 1.58
N PHE A 9 5.09 22.50 0.81
CA PHE A 9 6.49 22.47 1.20
C PHE A 9 7.00 23.90 1.39
N GLY A 10 6.90 24.41 2.62
CA GLY A 10 7.29 25.78 2.95
C GLY A 10 6.47 26.82 2.18
N ALA A 11 7.10 27.51 1.24
CA ALA A 11 6.44 28.51 0.38
C ALA A 11 5.81 27.93 -0.89
N ASN A 12 6.13 26.68 -1.25
CA ASN A 12 5.69 26.03 -2.49
C ASN A 12 4.66 24.93 -2.20
N GLU A 13 3.92 24.51 -3.23
CA GLU A 13 2.96 23.42 -3.16
C GLU A 13 3.28 22.43 -4.28
N GLU A 14 3.39 21.14 -3.94
CA GLU A 14 3.78 20.07 -4.87
C GLU A 14 2.73 18.96 -4.86
N THR A 15 2.47 18.38 -6.02
CA THR A 15 1.55 17.24 -6.16
C THR A 15 2.30 15.94 -5.91
N VAL A 16 1.98 15.26 -4.81
CA VAL A 16 2.63 14.01 -4.39
C VAL A 16 1.66 12.82 -4.44
N PRO A 17 2.14 11.59 -4.64
CA PRO A 17 1.34 10.38 -4.42
C PRO A 17 0.85 10.33 -2.96
N SER A 18 -0.42 9.96 -2.75
CA SER A 18 -1.04 9.85 -1.44
C SER A 18 -1.19 8.38 -1.03
N CYS A 19 -2.42 7.91 -0.87
CA CYS A 19 -2.76 6.57 -0.42
C CYS A 19 -3.35 5.75 -1.58
N TYR A 20 -3.33 4.44 -1.43
CA TYR A 20 -4.04 3.52 -2.31
C TYR A 20 -4.87 2.54 -1.48
N TYR A 21 -5.91 1.98 -2.10
CA TYR A 21 -6.68 0.89 -1.52
C TYR A 21 -6.09 -0.46 -1.93
N GLU A 22 -5.91 -1.34 -0.95
CA GLU A 22 -5.49 -2.72 -1.15
C GLU A 22 -6.55 -3.69 -0.64
N PHE A 23 -6.71 -4.81 -1.35
CA PHE A 23 -7.65 -5.87 -0.99
C PHE A 23 -6.88 -7.16 -0.71
N ALA A 24 -7.07 -7.74 0.48
CA ALA A 24 -6.44 -8.99 0.88
C ALA A 24 -7.48 -10.06 1.17
N LYS A 25 -7.32 -11.25 0.56
CA LYS A 25 -8.11 -12.43 0.89
C LYS A 25 -7.23 -13.45 1.61
N ARG A 26 -7.63 -13.82 2.83
CA ARG A 26 -6.91 -14.81 3.65
C ARG A 26 -7.61 -16.17 3.55
N TYR A 27 -6.82 -17.22 3.35
CA TYR A 27 -7.30 -18.60 3.35
C TYR A 27 -6.87 -19.29 4.66
N PRO A 28 -7.71 -20.18 5.23
CA PRO A 28 -7.33 -21.00 6.37
C PRO A 28 -6.26 -22.00 5.96
N ASP A 29 -5.32 -22.27 6.87
CA ASP A 29 -4.34 -23.34 6.74
C ASP A 29 -4.96 -24.72 7.05
N SER A 30 -4.14 -25.77 7.04
CA SER A 30 -4.56 -27.14 7.34
C SER A 30 -5.09 -27.34 8.77
N SER A 31 -4.82 -26.39 9.68
CA SER A 31 -5.38 -26.37 11.04
C SER A 31 -6.69 -25.56 11.14
N GLY A 32 -7.15 -24.99 10.02
CA GLY A 32 -8.34 -24.13 9.97
C GLY A 32 -8.07 -22.68 10.38
N LYS A 33 -6.82 -22.31 10.70
CA LYS A 33 -6.45 -20.97 11.16
C LYS A 33 -6.02 -20.10 9.99
N THR A 34 -6.45 -18.85 9.97
CA THR A 34 -5.98 -17.88 8.97
C THR A 34 -4.65 -17.29 9.39
N TYR A 35 -3.69 -17.24 8.46
CA TYR A 35 -2.43 -16.53 8.67
C TYR A 35 -2.71 -15.04 8.90
N GLN A 36 -2.20 -14.48 9.99
CA GLN A 36 -2.43 -13.07 10.39
C GLN A 36 -1.26 -12.15 10.03
N GLY A 37 -0.12 -12.70 9.62
CA GLY A 37 1.03 -11.88 9.22
C GLY A 37 0.87 -11.32 7.81
N PHE A 38 1.98 -10.76 7.33
CA PHE A 38 2.13 -10.24 5.97
C PHE A 38 3.04 -11.16 5.18
N VAL A 39 2.68 -11.39 3.92
CA VAL A 39 3.55 -12.14 3.01
C VAL A 39 4.57 -11.14 2.44
N THR A 40 5.85 -11.41 2.66
CA THR A 40 6.95 -10.51 2.25
C THR A 40 6.94 -10.23 0.74
N THR A 41 6.51 -11.19 -0.09
CA THR A 41 6.38 -11.00 -1.55
C THR A 41 5.14 -10.20 -1.99
N SER A 42 4.17 -9.95 -1.11
CA SER A 42 3.11 -8.96 -1.36
C SER A 42 3.53 -7.54 -0.98
N ALA A 43 4.56 -7.39 -0.14
CA ALA A 43 5.05 -6.09 0.31
C ALA A 43 5.79 -5.31 -0.80
N ASP A 44 6.28 -5.97 -1.85
CA ASP A 44 6.96 -5.30 -2.97
C ASP A 44 6.02 -4.37 -3.74
N LYS A 45 4.74 -4.71 -3.88
CA LYS A 45 3.74 -3.87 -4.55
C LYS A 45 3.35 -2.62 -3.74
N ILE A 46 3.69 -2.59 -2.45
CA ILE A 46 3.47 -1.42 -1.58
C ILE A 46 4.45 -0.32 -1.98
N PHE A 47 5.71 -0.68 -2.31
CA PHE A 47 6.76 0.26 -2.71
C PHE A 47 6.70 0.68 -4.19
N GLU A 48 6.10 -0.13 -5.07
CA GLU A 48 5.91 0.23 -6.49
C GLU A 48 4.73 1.17 -6.74
N SER A 49 3.80 1.31 -5.77
CA SER A 49 2.59 2.14 -5.93
C SER A 49 2.85 3.65 -5.89
N THR A 50 4.03 4.06 -5.44
CA THR A 50 4.50 5.45 -5.33
C THR A 50 5.72 5.76 -6.19
N ASN A 51 6.22 4.78 -6.96
CA ASN A 51 7.37 4.97 -7.82
C ASN A 51 6.94 5.68 -9.12
N LYS A 52 7.41 6.91 -9.32
CA LYS A 52 7.28 7.67 -10.56
C LYS A 52 8.53 8.48 -10.83
#